data_AF-A0A1F2QKK2-F1
#
_entry.id   AF-A0A1F2QKK2-F1
#
_cell.length_a   1.000
_cell.length_b   1.000
_cell.length_c   1.000
_cell.angle_alpha   90.00
_cell.angle_beta   90.00
_cell.angle_gamma   90.00
#
_symmetry.space_group_name_H-M   'P 1'
#
loop_
_entity.id
_entity.type
_entity.pdbx_description
1 polymer ?
#
loop_
_entity_poly.entity_id
_entity_poly.type
_entity_poly.pdbx_seq_one_letter_code
_entity_poly.pdbx_strand_id
1 'polypeptide(L)' 'MSVLNDQQRKFYEDTRKVTRQEIADLENQIQEELQRVKQRIAELQTAQKAARQMYDAACQRLGVPNDLEEQGSE' A
#
# COMPACT_ATOMS: atom_id res chain seq x y z
N MET A 1 1.19 -15.93 45.07
CA MET A 1 1.62 -15.32 43.79
C MET A 1 3.10 -15.02 43.93
N SER A 2 3.95 -15.58 43.06
CA SER A 2 5.39 -15.29 43.10
C SER A 2 5.62 -13.87 42.58
N VAL A 3 6.13 -13.00 43.47
CA VAL A 3 6.54 -11.64 43.12
C VAL A 3 7.91 -11.74 42.44
N LEU A 4 8.05 -11.12 41.27
CA LEU A 4 9.32 -11.04 40.56
C LEU A 4 10.39 -10.39 41.44
N ASN A 5 11.61 -10.93 41.42
CA ASN A 5 12.75 -10.24 42.03
C ASN A 5 13.14 -9.01 41.19
N ASP A 6 13.97 -8.12 41.76
CA ASP A 6 14.32 -6.85 41.13
C ASP A 6 15.04 -7.02 39.77
N GLN A 7 15.86 -8.06 39.63
CA GLN A 7 16.56 -8.37 38.39
C GLN A 7 15.57 -8.81 37.29
N GLN A 8 14.62 -9.67 37.62
CA GLN A 8 13.56 -10.11 36.71
C GLN A 8 12.66 -8.94 36.33
N ARG A 9 12.29 -8.08 37.28
CA ARG A 9 11.50 -6.87 37.03
C ARG A 9 12.21 -5.96 36.02
N LYS A 10 13.49 -5.65 36.26
CA LYS A 10 14.27 -4.80 35.37
C LYS A 10 14.38 -5.39 33.96
N PHE A 11 14.64 -6.69 33.84
CA PHE A 11 14.68 -7.37 32.54
C PHE A 11 13.37 -7.19 31.77
N TYR A 12 12.23 -7.49 32.40
CA TYR A 12 10.93 -7.36 31.72
C TYR A 12 10.55 -5.91 31.40
N GLU A 13 10.94 -4.94 32.24
CA GLU A 13 10.74 -3.52 31.96
C GLU A 13 11.57 -3.06 30.75
N ASP A 14 12.84 -3.48 30.68
CA ASP A 14 13.73 -3.18 29.56
C ASP A 14 13.23 -3.85 28.27
N THR A 15 12.89 -5.14 28.31
CA THR A 15 12.31 -5.86 27.17
C THR A 15 11.02 -5.18 26.70
N ARG A 16 10.11 -4.85 27.62
CA ARG A 16 8.85 -4.16 27.29
C ARG A 16 9.11 -2.83 26.58
N LYS A 17 10.10 -2.05 27.04
CA LYS A 17 10.45 -0.77 26.43
C LYS A 17 11.00 -0.94 25.01
N VAL A 18 11.91 -1.89 24.83
CA VAL A 18 12.51 -2.18 23.52
C VAL A 18 11.44 -2.69 22.55
N THR A 19 10.66 -3.69 22.94
CA THR A 19 9.61 -4.25 22.08
C THR A 19 8.54 -3.21 21.73
N ARG A 20 8.22 -2.28 22.65
CA ARG A 20 7.29 -1.17 22.33
C ARG A 20 7.86 -0.26 21.25
N GLN A 21 9.16 0.03 21.28
CA GLN A 21 9.81 0.83 20.25
C GLN A 21 9.82 0.08 18.91
N GLU A 22 10.18 -1.21 18.92
CA GLU A 22 10.16 -2.05 17.72
C GLU A 22 8.78 -2.09 17.07
N ILE A 23 7.71 -2.20 17.87
CA ILE A 23 6.32 -2.15 17.37
C ILE A 23 6.06 -0.80 16.67
N ALA A 24 6.40 0.32 17.31
CA ALA A 24 6.19 1.64 16.72
C ALA A 24 6.98 1.83 15.41
N ASP A 25 8.21 1.31 15.35
CA ASP A 25 9.05 1.38 14.15
C ASP A 25 8.46 0.52 13.02
N LEU A 26 7.93 -0.67 13.34
CA LEU A 26 7.22 -1.52 12.37
C LEU A 26 5.93 -0.86 11.88
N GLU A 27 5.15 -0.24 12.76
CA GLU A 27 3.94 0.50 12.38
C GLU A 27 4.27 1.65 11.40
N ASN A 28 5.35 2.39 11.64
CA ASN A 28 5.81 3.45 10.75
C ASN A 28 6.21 2.90 9.36
N GLN A 29 6.96 1.80 9.31
CA GLN A 29 7.34 1.15 8.05
C GLN A 29 6.12 0.67 7.26
N ILE A 30 5.14 0.08 7.94
CA ILE A 30 3.88 -0.35 7.32
C ILE A 30 3.16 0.86 6.69
N GLN A 31 3.06 1.97 7.41
CA GLN A 31 2.40 3.17 6.87
C GLN A 31 3.16 3.75 5.67
N GLU A 32 4.49 3.78 5.70
CA GLU A 32 5.30 4.24 4.58
C GLU A 32 5.08 3.39 3.33
N GLU A 33 5.12 2.07 3.46
CA GLU A 33 4.89 1.16 2.33
C GLU A 33 3.45 1.26 1.80
N LEU A 34 2.45 1.42 2.67
CA LEU A 34 1.07 1.69 2.23
C LEU A 34 0.96 2.97 1.40
N GLN A 35 1.69 4.03 1.75
CA GLN A 35 1.70 5.26 0.95
C GLN A 35 2.40 5.07 -0.39
N ARG A 36 3.52 4.34 -0.43
CA ARG A 36 4.21 3.98 -1.68
C ARG A 36 3.31 3.18 -2.62
N VAL A 37 2.59 2.19 -2.09
CA VAL A 37 1.62 1.39 -2.86
C VAL A 37 0.50 2.27 -3.40
N LYS A 38 -0.07 3.17 -2.59
CA LYS A 38 -1.12 4.11 -3.06
C LYS A 38 -0.62 4.99 -4.20
N GLN A 39 0.57 5.56 -4.07
CA GLN A 39 1.18 6.38 -5.11
C GLN A 39 1.38 5.58 -6.40
N ARG A 40 1.89 4.34 -6.28
CA ARG A 40 2.10 3.46 -7.44
C ARG A 40 0.80 3.10 -8.14
N ILE A 41 -0.28 2.85 -7.39
CA ILE A 41 -1.61 2.58 -7.95
C ILE A 41 -2.11 3.79 -8.74
N ALA A 42 -1.98 5.00 -8.19
CA ALA A 42 -2.42 6.23 -8.88
C ALA A 42 -1.67 6.47 -10.20
N GLU A 43 -0.36 6.20 -10.22
CA GLU A 43 0.45 6.26 -11.45
C GLU A 43 -0.03 5.24 -12.49
N LEU A 44 -0.26 4.00 -12.08
CA LEU A 44 -0.73 2.94 -12.97
C LEU A 44 -2.12 3.24 -13.53
N GLN A 45 -3.03 3.77 -12.72
CA GLN A 45 -4.35 4.22 -13.17
C GLN A 45 -4.26 5.34 -14.20
N THR A 46 -3.35 6.29 -13.99
CA THR A 46 -3.11 7.39 -14.94
C THR A 46 -2.57 6.86 -16.27
N ALA A 47 -1.58 5.97 -16.22
CA ALA A 47 -1.01 5.32 -17.40
C ALA A 47 -2.07 4.47 -18.14
N GLN A 48 -2.89 3.72 -17.42
CA GLN A 48 -3.98 2.94 -17.99
C GLN A 48 -5.00 3.85 -18.69
N LYS A 49 -5.37 4.98 -18.10
CA LYS A 49 -6.28 5.95 -18.71
C LYS A 49 -5.70 6.51 -20.01
N ALA A 50 -4.42 6.87 -20.01
CA ALA A 50 -3.74 7.34 -21.22
C ALA A 50 -3.72 6.25 -22.32
N ALA A 51 -3.42 5.01 -21.95
CA ALA A 51 -3.45 3.88 -22.87
C ALA A 51 -4.85 3.64 -23.45
N ARG A 52 -5.92 3.76 -22.64
CA ARG A 52 -7.31 3.68 -23.11
C ARG A 52 -7.68 4.79 -24.09
N GLN A 53 -7.20 6.02 -23.87
CA GLN A 53 -7.43 7.12 -24.80
C GLN A 53 -6.73 6.91 -26.15
N MET A 54 -5.49 6.40 -26.12
CA MET A 54 -4.79 5.98 -27.35
C MET A 54 -5.52 4.82 -28.04
N TYR A 55 -6.02 3.91 -27.20
CA TYR A 55 -7.03 2.88 -27.46
C TYR A 55 -8.08 3.32 -28.47
N ASP A 56 -8.95 4.14 -27.92
CA ASP A 56 -10.10 4.73 -28.56
C ASP A 56 -9.74 5.50 -29.83
N ALA A 57 -8.70 6.34 -29.77
CA ALA A 57 -8.24 7.09 -30.94
C ALA A 57 -7.80 6.18 -32.10
N ALA A 58 -7.20 5.02 -31.81
CA ALA A 58 -6.82 4.04 -32.82
C ALA A 58 -8.06 3.36 -33.42
N CYS A 59 -9.01 2.92 -32.60
CA CYS A 59 -10.28 2.32 -33.05
C CYS A 59 -11.04 3.27 -33.98
N GLN A 60 -11.18 4.54 -33.58
CA GLN A 60 -11.85 5.58 -34.37
C GLN A 60 -11.19 5.78 -35.73
N ARG A 61 -9.85 5.81 -35.79
CA ARG A 61 -9.11 5.96 -37.06
C ARG A 61 -9.23 4.74 -37.97
N LEU A 62 -9.32 3.54 -37.38
CA LEU A 62 -9.48 2.29 -38.13
C LEU A 62 -10.94 2.05 -38.55
N GLY A 63 -11.90 2.80 -38.01
CA GLY A 63 -13.33 2.60 -38.26
C GLY A 63 -13.86 1.30 -37.65
N VAL A 64 -13.20 0.78 -36.63
CA VAL A 64 -13.58 -0.46 -35.93
C VAL A 64 -14.19 -0.14 -34.57
N PRO A 65 -15.16 -0.93 -34.08
CA PRO A 65 -15.72 -0.75 -32.74
C PRO A 65 -14.65 -0.84 -31.64
N ASN A 66 -14.80 -0.03 -30.60
CA ASN A 66 -13.96 -0.07 -29.40
C ASN A 66 -14.57 -1.02 -28.36
N ASP A 67 -14.01 -2.22 -28.25
CA ASP A 67 -14.41 -3.28 -27.31
C ASP A 67 -14.00 -3.01 -25.84
N LEU A 68 -13.12 -2.04 -25.61
CA LEU A 68 -12.68 -1.65 -24.26
C LEU A 68 -13.55 -0.55 -23.64
N GLU A 69 -14.40 0.12 -24.42
CA GLU A 69 -15.36 1.13 -23.95
C GLU A 69 -16.49 0.49 -23.12
N GLU A 70 -16.96 -0.71 -23.49
CA GLU A 70 -18.03 -1.40 -22.77
C GLU A 70 -17.62 -1.85 -21.36
N GLN A 71 -16.32 -2.08 -21.11
CA GLN A 71 -15.80 -2.49 -19.81
C GLN A 71 -15.60 -1.33 -18.81
N GLY A 72 -15.85 -0.08 -19.22
CA GLY A 72 -15.59 1.12 -18.41
C GLY A 72 -16.81 1.73 -17.73
N SER A 73 -18.00 1.13 -17.87
CA SER A 73 -19.28 1.71 -17.40
C SER A 73 -19.89 1.01 -16.17
N GLU A 74 -19.15 0.12 -15.50
CA GLU A 74 -19.58 -0.55 -14.25
C GLU A 74 -18.65 -0.23 -13.07
#